data_AF-A0A1F8EGP2-F1
#
_entry.id   AF-A0A1F8EGP2-F1
#
_cell.length_a   1.000
_cell.length_b   1.000
_cell.length_c   1.000
_cell.angle_alpha   90.00
_cell.angle_beta   90.00
_cell.angle_gamma   90.00
#
_symmetry.space_group_name_H-M   'P 1'
#
loop_
_entity.id
_entity.type
_entity.pdbx_description
1 polymer ?
#
loop_
_entity_poly.entity_id
_entity_poly.type
_entity_poly.pdbx_seq_one_letter_code
_entity_poly.pdbx_strand_id
1 'polypeptide(L)'
;MGLFTTEKPKITKNEFKKIVNDLYSIGDFNEREREFVQSVVGHHFDASPYDKHPGVDEQEVREILGKIKDPHSDVMRSSKIGRLPLAKVDFLEKEFERRLKTNE
;
A
#
# COMPACT_ATOMS: atom_id res chain seq x y z
N MET A 1 22.73 10.60 25.65
CA MET A 1 22.49 10.59 24.19
C MET A 1 21.05 10.15 24.01
N GLY A 2 20.16 11.08 23.63
CA GLY A 2 18.76 10.74 23.37
C GLY A 2 18.71 9.77 22.20
N LEU A 3 18.16 8.59 22.41
CA LEU A 3 17.82 7.67 21.34
C LEU A 3 16.67 8.32 20.58
N PHE A 4 16.99 9.19 19.62
CA PHE A 4 16.06 9.49 18.54
C PHE A 4 15.94 8.20 17.75
N THR A 5 15.03 7.32 18.19
CA THR A 5 14.44 6.37 17.27
C THR A 5 13.69 7.24 16.27
N THR A 6 14.35 7.58 15.17
CA THR A 6 13.70 8.08 13.97
C THR A 6 12.78 6.94 13.52
N GLU A 7 11.61 6.85 14.14
CA GLU A 7 10.55 5.99 13.67
C GLU A 7 10.27 6.47 12.25
N LYS A 8 10.70 5.68 11.28
CA LYS A 8 10.41 5.96 9.87
C LYS A 8 8.91 6.20 9.77
N PRO A 9 8.46 7.19 8.99
CA PRO A 9 7.04 7.37 8.77
C PRO A 9 6.48 6.04 8.25
N LYS A 10 5.44 5.54 8.92
CA LYS A 10 4.76 4.29 8.59
C LYS A 10 3.30 4.60 8.32
N ILE A 11 2.75 4.04 7.25
CA ILE A 11 1.31 4.10 6.99
C ILE A 11 0.65 2.92 7.71
N THR A 12 -0.24 3.22 8.65
CA THR A 12 -1.01 2.19 9.34
C THR A 12 -2.07 1.56 8.42
N LYS A 13 -2.54 0.36 8.76
CA LYS A 13 -3.64 -0.32 8.02
C LYS A 13 -4.87 0.57 7.84
N ASN A 14 -5.17 1.40 8.82
CA ASN A 14 -6.32 2.31 8.76
C ASN A 14 -6.10 3.46 7.78
N GLU A 15 -4.91 4.05 7.75
CA GLU A 15 -4.56 5.07 6.76
C GLU A 15 -4.50 4.51 5.35
N PHE A 16 -3.90 3.32 5.18
CA PHE A 16 -3.91 2.59 3.91
C PHE A 16 -5.34 2.39 3.40
N LYS A 17 -6.24 1.91 4.28
CA LYS A 17 -7.65 1.70 3.95
C LYS A 17 -8.33 3.02 3.55
N LYS A 18 -7.97 4.14 4.18
CA LYS A 18 -8.47 5.47 3.80
C LYS A 18 -7.98 5.87 2.41
N ILE A 19 -6.68 5.75 2.11
CA ILE A 19 -6.11 6.08 0.79
C ILE A 19 -6.85 5.28 -0.30
N VAL A 20 -6.94 3.96 -0.14
CA VAL A 20 -7.60 3.11 -1.14
C VAL A 20 -9.10 3.38 -1.25
N ASN A 21 -9.76 3.78 -0.17
CA ASN A 21 -11.17 4.18 -0.21
C ASN A 21 -11.37 5.57 -0.86
N ASP A 22 -10.42 6.49 -0.67
CA ASP A 22 -10.41 7.80 -1.33
C ASP A 22 -10.24 7.62 -2.84
N LEU A 23 -9.27 6.80 -3.25
CA LEU A 23 -9.02 6.40 -4.64
C LEU A 23 -10.23 5.74 -5.32
N TYR A 24 -10.98 4.94 -4.56
CA TYR A 24 -12.26 4.40 -5.01
C TYR A 24 -13.32 5.50 -5.15
N SER A 25 -13.40 6.41 -4.17
CA SER A 25 -14.39 7.48 -4.15
C SER A 25 -14.19 8.51 -5.26
N ILE A 26 -12.95 8.78 -5.68
CA ILE A 26 -12.65 9.67 -6.81
C ILE A 26 -12.90 9.01 -8.18
N GLY A 27 -13.28 7.73 -8.22
CA GLY A 27 -13.54 6.97 -9.45
C GLY A 27 -12.29 6.44 -10.14
N ASP A 28 -11.12 6.56 -9.50
CA ASP A 28 -9.86 6.07 -10.05
C ASP A 28 -9.75 4.54 -9.88
N PHE A 29 -10.32 3.98 -8.79
CA PHE A 29 -10.37 2.53 -8.55
C PHE A 29 -11.78 1.97 -8.67
N ASN A 30 -11.92 0.82 -9.33
CA ASN A 30 -13.14 0.02 -9.25
C ASN A 30 -13.18 -0.81 -7.97
N GLU A 31 -14.37 -1.30 -7.60
CA GLU A 31 -14.57 -2.12 -6.40
C GLU A 31 -13.61 -3.32 -6.35
N ARG A 32 -13.47 -4.04 -7.46
CA ARG A 32 -12.56 -5.20 -7.53
C ARG A 32 -11.08 -4.82 -7.40
N GLU A 33 -10.67 -3.67 -7.97
CA GLU A 33 -9.29 -3.17 -7.86
C GLU A 33 -8.98 -2.75 -6.42
N ARG A 34 -9.94 -2.08 -5.78
CA ARG A 34 -9.89 -1.69 -4.37
C ARG A 34 -9.78 -2.92 -3.47
N GLU A 35 -10.64 -3.91 -3.64
CA GLU A 35 -10.61 -5.15 -2.85
C GLU A 35 -9.30 -5.89 -3.02
N PHE A 36 -8.77 -5.98 -4.24
CA PHE A 36 -7.48 -6.61 -4.47
C PHE A 36 -6.35 -5.87 -3.76
N VAL A 37 -6.22 -4.56 -3.96
CA VAL A 37 -5.15 -3.77 -3.33
C VAL A 37 -5.25 -3.85 -1.81
N GLN A 38 -6.47 -3.85 -1.24
CA GLN A 38 -6.69 -4.10 0.18
C GLN A 38 -6.31 -5.52 0.61
N SER A 39 -6.57 -6.53 -0.21
CA SER A 39 -6.21 -7.92 0.09
C SER A 39 -4.70 -8.14 0.08
N VAL A 40 -4.01 -7.62 -0.94
CA VAL A 40 -2.55 -7.77 -1.10
C VAL A 40 -1.81 -7.08 0.04
N VAL A 41 -2.16 -5.82 0.30
CA VAL A 41 -1.46 -5.05 1.33
C VAL A 41 -1.94 -5.46 2.72
N GLY A 42 -3.22 -5.83 2.87
CA GLY A 42 -3.77 -6.39 4.09
C GLY A 42 -3.01 -7.62 4.58
N HIS A 43 -2.57 -8.49 3.66
CA HIS A 43 -1.75 -9.66 3.98
C HIS A 43 -0.34 -9.27 4.48
N HIS A 44 0.23 -8.18 3.97
CA HIS A 44 1.51 -7.65 4.45
C HIS A 44 1.42 -7.09 5.87
N PHE A 45 0.32 -6.42 6.22
CA PHE A 45 0.09 -5.95 7.61
C PHE A 45 -0.07 -7.11 8.60
N ASP A 46 -0.68 -8.22 8.20
CA ASP A 46 -0.89 -9.40 9.05
C ASP A 46 0.40 -10.22 9.24
N ALA A 47 1.32 -10.15 8.28
CA ALA A 47 2.58 -10.92 8.28
C ALA A 47 3.62 -10.43 9.30
N SER A 48 3.39 -9.32 10.01
CA SER A 48 4.32 -8.76 11.00
C SER A 48 3.77 -8.88 12.44
N PRO A 49 3.67 -10.10 13.02
CA PRO A 49 3.09 -10.33 14.34
C PRO A 49 3.96 -9.79 15.50
N TYR A 50 5.18 -9.33 15.23
CA TYR A 50 6.12 -8.82 16.23
C TYR A 50 6.20 -7.29 16.29
N ASP A 51 5.57 -6.58 15.34
CA ASP A 51 5.58 -5.11 15.32
C ASP A 51 4.39 -4.60 16.14
N LYS A 52 4.65 -3.89 17.24
CA LYS A 52 3.60 -3.28 18.09
C LYS A 52 2.72 -2.30 17.29
N HIS A 53 3.22 -1.78 16.17
CA HIS A 53 2.53 -0.86 15.28
C HIS A 53 2.61 -1.40 13.84
N PRO A 54 1.73 -2.35 13.44
CA PRO A 54 1.73 -2.89 12.09
C PRO A 54 1.47 -1.75 11.09
N GLY A 55 2.54 -1.33 10.43
CA GLY A 55 2.63 -0.14 9.60
C GLY A 55 3.58 -0.42 8.45
N VAL A 56 3.15 -0.07 7.24
CA VAL A 56 3.96 -0.24 6.02
C VAL A 56 4.80 1.02 5.85
N ASP A 57 6.10 0.87 5.75
CA ASP A 57 6.98 1.98 5.37
C ASP A 57 7.04 2.17 3.85
N GLU A 58 7.69 3.25 3.40
CA GLU A 58 7.84 3.59 1.98
C GLU A 58 8.40 2.42 1.16
N GLN A 59 9.39 1.70 1.72
CA GLN A 59 10.08 0.63 1.03
C GLN A 59 9.15 -0.57 0.85
N GLU A 60 8.43 -0.96 1.91
CA GLU A 60 7.42 -2.03 1.83
C GLU A 60 6.28 -1.66 0.86
N VAL A 61 5.78 -0.42 0.89
CA VAL A 61 4.75 0.04 -0.06
C VAL A 61 5.27 -0.11 -1.49
N ARG A 62 6.50 0.34 -1.76
CA ARG A 62 7.12 0.26 -3.08
C ARG A 62 7.32 -1.18 -3.54
N GLU A 63 7.68 -2.09 -2.63
CA GLU A 63 7.76 -3.53 -2.94
C GLU A 63 6.39 -4.11 -3.29
N ILE A 64 5.34 -3.77 -2.53
CA ILE A 64 3.99 -4.27 -2.76
C ILE A 64 3.42 -3.73 -4.08
N LEU A 65 3.56 -2.42 -4.31
CA LEU A 65 3.16 -1.79 -5.57
C LEU A 65 4.00 -2.31 -6.74
N GLY A 66 5.28 -2.63 -6.52
CA GLY A 66 6.14 -3.31 -7.49
C GLY A 66 5.61 -4.69 -7.87
N LYS A 67 5.15 -5.48 -6.90
CA LYS A 67 4.50 -6.79 -7.14
C LYS A 67 3.17 -6.65 -7.88
N ILE A 68 2.41 -5.59 -7.61
CA ILE A 68 1.15 -5.29 -8.32
C ILE A 68 1.43 -4.80 -9.77
N LYS A 69 2.52 -4.05 -9.96
CA LYS A 69 2.98 -3.56 -11.27
C LYS A 69 3.51 -4.67 -12.15
N ASP A 70 4.17 -5.66 -11.53
CA ASP A 70 4.77 -6.78 -12.23
C ASP A 70 3.72 -7.85 -12.58
N PRO A 71 3.48 -8.13 -13.87
CA PRO A 71 2.48 -9.12 -14.29
C PRO A 71 2.90 -10.57 -14.01
N HIS A 72 4.19 -10.82 -13.75
CA HIS A 72 4.72 -12.14 -13.44
C HIS A 72 4.68 -12.44 -11.93
N SER A 73 4.36 -11.44 -11.10
CA SER A 73 4.25 -11.61 -9.67
C SER A 73 3.15 -12.61 -9.30
N ASP A 74 3.43 -13.49 -8.34
CA ASP A 74 2.46 -14.42 -7.76
C ASP A 74 1.18 -13.72 -7.25
N VAL A 75 1.32 -12.46 -6.84
CA VAL A 75 0.23 -11.59 -6.42
C VAL A 75 -0.75 -11.31 -7.57
N MET A 76 -0.23 -11.00 -8.76
CA MET A 76 -1.04 -10.74 -9.96
C MET A 76 -1.56 -12.04 -10.57
N ARG A 77 -0.79 -13.12 -10.51
CA ARG A 77 -1.24 -14.47 -10.93
C ARG A 77 -2.40 -15.00 -10.10
N SER A 78 -2.41 -14.70 -8.81
CA SER A 78 -3.49 -15.13 -7.90
C SER A 78 -4.74 -14.25 -8.00
N SER A 79 -4.66 -13.13 -8.72
CA SER A 79 -5.75 -12.17 -8.78
C SER A 79 -6.67 -12.39 -9.98
N LYS A 80 -7.98 -12.38 -9.72
CA LYS A 80 -9.02 -12.45 -10.77
C LYS A 80 -9.34 -11.10 -11.40
N ILE A 81 -8.76 -10.00 -10.90
CA ILE A 81 -8.85 -8.72 -11.58
C ILE A 81 -7.85 -8.67 -12.72
N GLY A 82 -8.28 -8.10 -13.84
CA GLY A 82 -7.37 -7.75 -14.92
C GLY A 82 -6.24 -6.85 -14.42
N ARG A 83 -5.17 -6.78 -15.22
CA ARG A 83 -3.95 -6.05 -14.89
C ARG A 83 -4.28 -4.60 -14.47
N LEU A 84 -3.86 -4.19 -13.28
CA LEU A 84 -3.99 -2.81 -12.84
C LEU A 84 -3.20 -1.89 -13.79
N PRO A 85 -3.80 -0.80 -14.29
CA PRO A 85 -3.09 0.12 -15.15
C PRO A 85 -1.96 0.79 -14.37
N LEU A 86 -0.80 0.90 -15.02
CA LEU A 86 0.42 1.46 -14.43
C LEU A 86 0.21 2.85 -13.82
N ALA A 87 -0.63 3.67 -14.44
CA ALA A 87 -0.99 5.00 -13.96
C ALA A 87 -1.61 4.98 -12.56
N LYS A 88 -2.45 3.98 -12.24
CA LYS A 88 -3.09 3.84 -10.93
C LYS A 88 -2.11 3.41 -9.85
N VAL A 89 -1.17 2.53 -10.21
CA VAL A 89 -0.11 2.07 -9.31
C VAL A 89 0.87 3.22 -9.01
N ASP A 90 1.21 4.02 -10.01
CA ASP A 90 2.02 5.25 -9.86
C ASP A 90 1.30 6.29 -9.00
N PHE A 91 -0.02 6.43 -9.17
CA PHE A 91 -0.83 7.34 -8.35
C PHE A 91 -0.90 6.88 -6.89
N LEU A 92 -1.07 5.58 -6.65
CA LEU A 92 -0.93 4.98 -5.32
C LEU A 92 0.43 5.34 -4.72
N GLU A 93 1.53 5.03 -5.42
CA GLU A 93 2.90 5.29 -4.95
C GLU A 93 3.07 6.76 -4.53
N LYS A 94 2.60 7.70 -5.35
CA LYS A 94 2.65 9.14 -5.07
C LYS A 94 1.82 9.56 -3.86
N GLU A 95 0.60 9.04 -3.70
CA GLU A 95 -0.23 9.35 -2.53
C GLU A 95 0.37 8.77 -1.25
N PHE A 96 1.00 7.59 -1.33
CA PHE A 96 1.78 7.01 -0.24
C PHE A 96 2.98 7.89 0.13
N GLU A 97 3.83 8.24 -0.83
CA GLU A 97 4.96 9.15 -0.60
C GLU A 97 4.52 10.48 -0.01
N ARG A 98 3.40 11.04 -0.50
CA ARG A 98 2.85 12.30 0.00
C ARG A 98 2.45 12.21 1.46
N ARG A 99 1.76 11.12 1.86
CA ARG A 99 1.35 10.87 3.24
C ARG A 99 2.53 10.61 4.16
N LEU A 100 3.53 9.88 3.68
CA LEU A 100 4.77 9.62 4.42
C LEU A 100 5.56 10.91 4.67
N LYS A 101 5.67 11.79 3.67
CA LYS A 101 6.36 13.10 3.78
C LYS A 101 5.59 14.14 4.60
N THR A 102 4.27 14.00 4.74
CA THR A 102 3.43 14.94 5.53
C THR A 102 3.47 14.64 7.04
N ASN A 103 3.93 13.45 7.43
CA ASN A 103 4.06 13.03 8.84
C ASN A 103 5.45 13.36 9.45
N GLU A 104 6.25 14.20 8.79
CA GLU A 104 7.55 14.72 9.26
C GLU A 104 7.39 16.14 9.84
#